data_AF-A0A8J4YR66-F1
#
_entry.id   AF-A0A8J4YR66-F1
#
_cell.length_a   1.000
_cell.length_b   1.000
_cell.length_c   1.000
_cell.angle_alpha   90.00
_cell.angle_beta   90.00
_cell.angle_gamma   90.00
#
_symmetry.space_group_name_H-M   'P 1'
#
loop_
_entity.id
_entity.type
_entity.pdbx_description
1 polymer ?
#
loop_
_entity_poly.entity_id
_entity_poly.type
_entity_poly.pdbx_seq_one_letter_code
_entity_poly.pdbx_strand_id
1 'polypeptide(L)'
;MQMAADPAKRKTFIESSITRMLMHGFDGFDVDWEYPSNRGGVPEDKENFITLMRELREEFDKFSPPLLLTSAVAAGKSTIDTAYDVIRLVPLLDKWHIMAYDYHGAWETFTHHQAPLCGYFADEEEFLTFSVVSGGIHFNCS
;
A
#
# COMPACT_ATOMS: atom_id res chain seq x y z
N MET A 1 -8.62 -11.39 1.56
CA MET A 1 -8.77 -11.22 3.02
C MET A 1 -10.25 -11.25 3.42
N GLN A 2 -10.66 -12.06 4.40
CA GLN A 2 -12.08 -12.20 4.77
C GLN A 2 -12.74 -10.91 5.28
N MET A 3 -11.98 -9.99 5.88
CA MET A 3 -12.49 -8.71 6.39
C MET A 3 -12.91 -7.78 5.25
N ALA A 4 -12.05 -7.58 4.26
CA ALA A 4 -12.30 -6.66 3.15
C ALA A 4 -13.40 -7.16 2.18
N ALA A 5 -13.58 -8.49 2.05
CA ALA A 5 -14.57 -9.08 1.15
C ALA A 5 -16.02 -8.96 1.64
N ASP A 6 -16.25 -8.75 2.94
CA ASP A 6 -17.57 -8.79 3.56
C ASP A 6 -17.98 -7.39 4.06
N PRO A 7 -19.06 -6.78 3.53
CA PRO A 7 -19.50 -5.44 3.93
C PRO A 7 -19.75 -5.29 5.44
N ALA A 8 -20.27 -6.33 6.10
CA ALA A 8 -20.54 -6.27 7.54
C ALA A 8 -19.23 -6.26 8.35
N LYS A 9 -18.22 -7.01 7.89
CA LYS A 9 -16.90 -7.03 8.52
C LYS A 9 -16.14 -5.74 8.26
N ARG A 10 -16.20 -5.19 7.04
CA ARG A 10 -15.62 -3.87 6.74
C ARG A 10 -16.22 -2.79 7.64
N LYS A 11 -17.54 -2.72 7.75
CA LYS A 11 -18.22 -1.78 8.65
C LYS A 11 -17.73 -1.91 10.09
N THR A 12 -17.68 -3.14 10.61
CA THR A 12 -17.18 -3.42 11.97
C THR A 12 -15.73 -2.97 12.15
N PHE A 13 -14.87 -3.24 11.16
CA PHE A 13 -13.48 -2.83 11.15
C PHE A 13 -13.34 -1.30 11.17
N ILE A 14 -14.09 -0.59 10.34
CA ILE A 14 -14.07 0.88 10.25
C ILE A 14 -14.52 1.50 11.57
N GLU A 15 -15.68 1.10 12.09
CA GLU A 15 -16.23 1.62 13.35
C GLU A 15 -15.29 1.37 14.54
N SER A 16 -14.71 0.17 14.62
CA SER A 16 -13.79 -0.17 15.70
C SER A 16 -12.44 0.55 15.57
N SER A 17 -11.96 0.80 14.35
CA SER A 17 -10.75 1.59 14.10
C SER A 17 -10.94 3.04 14.53
N ILE A 18 -12.04 3.67 14.11
CA ILE A 18 -12.42 5.03 14.54
C ILE A 18 -12.48 5.12 16.06
N THR A 19 -13.17 4.18 16.71
CA THR A 19 -13.29 4.17 18.17
C THR A 19 -11.92 4.14 18.85
N ARG A 20 -11.00 3.28 18.37
CA ARG A 20 -9.65 3.16 18.93
C ARG A 20 -8.81 4.40 18.67
N MET A 21 -8.89 4.99 17.47
CA MET A 21 -8.15 6.19 17.14
C MET A 21 -8.53 7.35 18.06
N LEU A 22 -9.84 7.60 18.22
CA LEU A 22 -10.33 8.68 19.10
C LEU A 22 -10.00 8.43 20.57
N MET A 23 -10.07 7.18 21.03
CA MET A 23 -9.72 6.81 22.41
C MET A 23 -8.25 7.11 22.73
N HIS A 24 -7.36 6.97 21.76
CA HIS A 24 -5.92 7.15 21.94
C HIS A 24 -5.38 8.49 21.39
N GLY A 25 -6.26 9.35 20.86
CA GLY A 25 -5.87 10.66 20.34
C GLY A 25 -5.07 10.61 19.04
N PHE A 26 -5.31 9.62 18.18
CA PHE A 26 -4.73 9.57 16.84
C PHE A 26 -5.51 10.43 15.85
N ASP A 27 -4.79 11.09 14.94
CA ASP A 27 -5.36 11.95 13.90
C ASP A 27 -5.74 11.19 12.61
N GLY A 28 -5.47 9.89 12.53
CA GLY A 28 -5.75 9.10 11.34
C GLY A 28 -5.27 7.66 11.38
N PHE A 29 -5.47 6.96 10.26
CA PHE A 29 -5.21 5.54 10.08
C PHE A 29 -4.32 5.31 8.86
N ASP A 30 -3.27 4.50 9.02
CA ASP A 30 -2.45 4.01 7.92
C ASP A 30 -2.81 2.55 7.63
N VAL A 31 -3.21 2.27 6.39
CA VAL A 31 -3.54 0.90 5.96
C VAL A 31 -2.28 0.24 5.40
N ASP A 32 -1.77 -0.73 6.14
CA ASP A 32 -0.59 -1.52 5.77
C ASP A 32 -0.99 -2.99 5.49
N TRP A 33 -1.55 -3.23 4.29
CA TRP A 33 -1.86 -4.58 3.82
C TRP A 33 -0.80 -5.01 2.81
N GLU A 34 0.02 -6.00 3.18
CA GLU A 34 1.03 -6.62 2.32
C GLU A 34 0.63 -8.02 1.80
N TYR A 35 0.13 -8.19 0.58
CA TYR A 35 -0.45 -7.16 -0.28
C TYR A 35 -1.80 -7.68 -0.79
N PRO A 36 -2.77 -6.81 -1.14
CA PRO A 36 -3.96 -7.26 -1.86
C PRO A 36 -3.58 -8.17 -3.04
N SER A 37 -4.31 -9.26 -3.23
CA SER A 37 -4.09 -10.27 -4.28
C SER A 37 -2.80 -11.10 -4.18
N ASN A 38 -1.91 -10.82 -3.22
CA ASN A 38 -0.60 -11.47 -3.09
C ASN A 38 -0.46 -12.12 -1.71
N ARG A 39 0.61 -12.90 -1.50
CA ARG A 39 0.95 -13.53 -0.20
C ARG A 39 -0.22 -14.30 0.45
N GLY A 40 -0.97 -15.05 -0.37
CA GLY A 40 -2.15 -15.80 0.08
C GLY A 40 -3.49 -15.05 -0.06
N GLY A 41 -3.47 -13.85 -0.66
CA GLY A 41 -4.66 -13.15 -1.13
C GLY A 41 -5.30 -13.79 -2.37
N VAL A 42 -6.45 -13.25 -2.76
CA VAL A 42 -7.19 -13.65 -3.97
C VAL A 42 -7.34 -12.44 -4.91
N PRO A 43 -7.52 -12.62 -6.24
CA PRO A 43 -7.58 -11.50 -7.18
C PRO A 43 -8.63 -10.43 -6.86
N GLU A 44 -9.74 -10.83 -6.22
CA GLU A 44 -10.81 -9.93 -5.79
C GLU A 44 -10.35 -8.94 -4.70
N ASP A 45 -9.24 -9.23 -4.01
CA ASP A 45 -8.70 -8.34 -2.98
C ASP A 45 -8.30 -6.97 -3.55
N LYS A 46 -7.96 -6.86 -4.84
CA LYS A 46 -7.76 -5.58 -5.51
C LYS A 46 -8.99 -4.67 -5.43
N GLU A 47 -10.17 -5.19 -5.75
CA GLU A 47 -11.43 -4.43 -5.67
C GLU A 47 -11.92 -4.26 -4.23
N ASN A 48 -11.71 -5.28 -3.38
CA ASN A 48 -12.06 -5.20 -1.97
C ASN A 48 -11.25 -4.11 -1.26
N PHE A 49 -9.98 -3.95 -1.62
CA PHE A 49 -9.13 -2.89 -1.09
C PHE A 49 -9.67 -1.51 -1.47
N ILE A 50 -9.98 -1.27 -2.74
CA ILE A 50 -10.59 0.01 -3.19
C ILE A 50 -11.90 0.29 -2.47
N THR A 51 -12.72 -0.74 -2.26
CA THR A 51 -13.99 -0.61 -1.55
C THR A 51 -13.77 -0.22 -0.08
N LEU A 52 -12.84 -0.89 0.61
CA LEU A 52 -12.46 -0.56 1.98
C LEU A 52 -11.93 0.86 2.10
N MET A 53 -11.02 1.29 1.22
CA MET A 53 -10.46 2.65 1.25
C MET A 53 -11.52 3.73 1.04
N ARG A 54 -12.51 3.45 0.17
CA ARG A 54 -13.64 4.36 -0.07
C ARG A 54 -14.53 4.50 1.16
N GLU A 55 -14.92 3.37 1.77
CA GLU A 55 -15.76 3.37 2.98
C GLU A 55 -15.02 4.04 4.16
N LEU A 56 -13.70 3.81 4.31
CA LEU A 56 -12.88 4.51 5.29
C LEU A 56 -12.89 6.03 5.06
N ARG A 57 -12.63 6.48 3.82
CA ARG A 57 -12.64 7.90 3.46
C ARG A 57 -13.98 8.56 3.79
N GLU A 58 -15.08 7.92 3.39
CA GLU A 58 -16.45 8.40 3.65
C GLU A 58 -16.75 8.57 5.15
N GLU A 59 -16.28 7.64 6.00
CA GLU A 59 -16.45 7.78 7.45
C GLU A 59 -15.49 8.80 8.06
N PHE A 60 -14.26 8.91 7.56
CA PHE A 60 -13.24 9.81 8.09
C PHE A 60 -13.54 11.28 7.77
N ASP A 61 -14.22 11.55 6.65
CA ASP A 61 -14.66 12.89 6.23
C ASP A 61 -15.78 13.46 7.11
N LYS A 62 -16.40 12.66 7.97
CA LYS A 62 -17.43 13.12 8.91
C LYS A 62 -16.87 13.87 10.12
N PHE A 63 -15.55 13.81 10.33
CA PHE A 63 -14.87 14.46 11.44
C PHE A 63 -14.41 15.88 11.09
N SER A 64 -14.20 16.72 12.11
CA SER A 64 -13.71 18.08 11.95
C SER A 64 -12.57 18.36 12.95
N PRO A 65 -11.30 18.41 12.49
CA PRO A 65 -10.86 18.16 11.10
C PRO A 65 -11.12 16.71 10.65
N PRO A 66 -11.19 16.44 9.33
CA PRO A 66 -11.25 15.06 8.81
C PRO A 66 -10.08 14.23 9.33
N LEU A 67 -10.33 12.95 9.61
CA LEU A 67 -9.26 12.02 9.98
C LEU A 67 -8.38 11.73 8.75
N LEU A 68 -7.08 11.59 8.97
CA LEU A 68 -6.14 11.24 7.90
C LEU A 68 -6.30 9.76 7.51
N LEU A 69 -6.27 9.49 6.22
CA LEU A 69 -6.21 8.15 5.66
C LEU A 69 -4.98 8.03 4.78
N THR A 70 -4.05 7.17 5.18
CA THR A 70 -2.82 6.88 4.44
C THR A 70 -2.69 5.39 4.18
N SER A 71 -1.75 4.99 3.32
CA SER A 71 -1.46 3.56 3.12
C SER A 71 0.00 3.34 2.79
N ALA A 72 0.59 2.32 3.42
CA ALA A 72 1.85 1.72 3.02
C ALA A 72 1.62 0.81 1.81
N VAL A 73 2.37 1.04 0.73
CA VAL A 73 2.19 0.34 -0.54
C VAL A 73 3.49 -0.23 -1.09
N ALA A 74 3.38 -1.33 -1.82
CA ALA A 74 4.51 -1.97 -2.48
C ALA A 74 5.22 -1.01 -3.46
N ALA A 75 6.53 -1.17 -3.60
CA ALA A 75 7.31 -0.50 -4.63
C ALA A 75 7.66 -1.40 -5.84
N GLY A 76 7.45 -2.72 -5.72
CA GLY A 76 7.71 -3.69 -6.79
C GLY A 76 6.58 -3.73 -7.82
N LYS A 77 6.93 -3.61 -9.12
CA LYS A 77 5.96 -3.51 -10.22
C LYS A 77 4.98 -4.69 -10.28
N SER A 78 5.48 -5.92 -10.10
CA SER A 78 4.66 -7.15 -10.11
C SER A 78 3.54 -7.11 -9.07
N THR A 79 3.85 -6.60 -7.87
CA THR A 79 2.87 -6.42 -6.79
C THR A 79 1.94 -5.25 -7.09
N ILE A 80 2.47 -4.11 -7.56
CA ILE A 80 1.66 -2.94 -7.89
C ILE A 80 0.56 -3.28 -8.91
N ASP A 81 0.93 -3.96 -10.00
CA ASP A 81 0.01 -4.28 -11.10
C ASP A 81 -1.15 -5.19 -10.63
N THR A 82 -0.88 -6.11 -9.70
CA THR A 82 -1.85 -7.10 -9.19
C THR A 82 -2.65 -6.61 -7.98
N ALA A 83 -2.08 -5.74 -7.15
CA ALA A 83 -2.68 -5.31 -5.89
C ALA A 83 -3.48 -4.01 -5.98
N TYR A 84 -3.10 -3.08 -6.87
CA TYR A 84 -3.59 -1.71 -6.80
C TYR A 84 -4.24 -1.22 -8.11
N ASP A 85 -5.37 -0.51 -7.97
CA ASP A 85 -5.86 0.42 -8.99
C ASP A 85 -5.48 1.83 -8.54
N VAL A 86 -4.29 2.27 -8.96
CA VAL A 86 -3.70 3.53 -8.50
C VAL A 86 -4.62 4.71 -8.79
N ILE A 87 -5.23 4.75 -9.98
CA ILE A 87 -6.09 5.86 -10.39
C ILE A 87 -7.31 6.00 -9.48
N ARG A 88 -7.94 4.89 -9.11
CA ARG A 88 -9.10 4.91 -8.19
C ARG A 88 -8.74 5.14 -6.73
N LEU A 89 -7.51 4.82 -6.33
CA LEU A 89 -7.04 5.00 -4.96
C LEU A 89 -6.53 6.42 -4.68
N VAL A 90 -5.95 7.11 -5.68
CA VAL A 90 -5.39 8.46 -5.53
C VAL A 90 -6.32 9.45 -4.83
N PRO A 91 -7.61 9.59 -5.18
CA PRO A 91 -8.49 10.56 -4.52
C PRO A 91 -8.94 10.15 -3.11
N LEU A 92 -8.64 8.92 -2.66
CA LEU A 92 -9.09 8.40 -1.37
C LEU A 92 -8.04 8.58 -0.26
N LEU A 93 -6.78 8.77 -0.63
CA LEU A 93 -5.66 8.82 0.31
C LEU A 93 -5.12 10.24 0.47
N ASP A 94 -4.89 10.66 1.73
CA ASP A 94 -4.20 11.91 2.03
C ASP A 94 -2.71 11.83 1.68
N LYS A 95 -2.09 10.67 1.94
CA LYS A 95 -0.69 10.38 1.64
C LYS A 95 -0.48 8.90 1.28
N TRP A 96 0.55 8.68 0.49
CA TRP A 96 1.03 7.36 0.11
C TRP A 96 2.42 7.13 0.69
N HIS A 97 2.59 6.05 1.44
CA HIS A 97 3.88 5.64 1.98
C HIS A 97 4.43 4.50 1.10
N ILE A 98 5.14 4.87 0.04
CA ILE A 98 5.76 3.88 -0.86
C ILE A 98 6.90 3.20 -0.12
N MET A 99 6.82 1.88 0.04
CA MET A 99 7.85 1.06 0.69
C MET A 99 9.00 0.80 -0.27
N ALA A 100 9.74 1.87 -0.61
CA ALA A 100 10.85 1.87 -1.56
C ALA A 100 12.13 1.29 -0.92
N TYR A 101 11.99 0.09 -0.38
CA TYR A 101 12.99 -0.66 0.37
C TYR A 101 12.61 -2.15 0.33
N ASP A 102 13.48 -3.02 0.84
CA ASP A 102 13.38 -4.48 0.76
C ASP A 102 13.29 -5.01 -0.68
N TYR A 103 13.98 -4.33 -1.60
CA TYR A 103 14.11 -4.80 -2.97
C TYR A 103 14.92 -6.10 -3.05
N HIS A 104 15.99 -6.17 -2.27
CA HIS A 104 16.89 -7.33 -2.21
C HIS A 104 17.15 -7.75 -0.77
N GLY A 105 17.38 -9.04 -0.55
CA GLY A 105 17.50 -9.58 0.80
C GLY A 105 17.92 -11.04 0.87
N ALA A 106 17.90 -11.60 2.09
CA ALA A 106 18.40 -12.95 2.36
C ALA A 106 17.60 -14.09 1.70
N TRP A 107 16.47 -13.78 1.06
CA TRP A 107 15.70 -14.72 0.25
C TRP A 107 16.32 -14.99 -1.13
N GLU A 108 17.32 -14.20 -1.53
CA GLU A 108 18.11 -14.38 -2.76
C GLU A 108 19.44 -15.10 -2.49
N THR A 109 20.09 -15.57 -3.56
CA THR A 109 21.38 -16.29 -3.48
C THR A 109 22.59 -15.38 -3.72
N PHE A 110 22.38 -14.07 -3.87
CA PHE A 110 23.40 -13.06 -4.12
C PHE A 110 23.21 -11.85 -3.21
N THR A 111 24.24 -11.02 -3.09
CA THR A 111 24.17 -9.75 -2.36
C THR A 111 23.79 -8.62 -3.31
N HIS A 112 22.91 -7.73 -2.86
CA HIS A 112 22.58 -6.49 -3.57
C HIS A 112 22.15 -5.42 -2.54
N HIS A 113 21.85 -4.21 -3.00
CA HIS A 113 21.40 -3.12 -2.16
C HIS A 113 19.94 -3.30 -1.75
N GLN A 114 19.63 -3.05 -0.49
CA GLN A 114 18.26 -3.16 0.04
C GLN A 114 17.31 -2.07 -0.49
N ALA A 115 17.86 -0.89 -0.80
CA ALA A 115 17.13 0.26 -1.36
C ALA A 115 18.00 1.01 -2.40
N PRO A 116 18.26 0.42 -3.58
CA PRO A 116 19.05 1.08 -4.60
C PRO A 116 18.25 2.25 -5.20
N LEU A 117 18.86 3.44 -5.24
CA LEU A 117 18.24 4.60 -5.88
C LEU A 117 17.98 4.33 -7.38
N CYS A 118 18.96 3.72 -8.04
CA CYS A 118 18.99 3.42 -9.46
C CYS A 118 19.25 1.93 -9.69
N GLY A 119 18.73 1.38 -10.78
CA GLY A 119 19.02 0.01 -11.18
C GLY A 119 20.50 -0.22 -11.43
N TYR A 120 20.96 -1.45 -11.22
CA TYR A 120 22.31 -1.89 -11.50
C TYR A 120 22.39 -2.42 -12.94
N PHE A 121 23.53 -2.19 -13.62
CA PHE A 121 23.66 -2.49 -15.05
C PHE A 121 23.51 -3.98 -15.40
N ALA A 122 23.70 -4.87 -14.42
CA ALA A 122 23.56 -6.31 -14.57
C ALA A 122 22.26 -6.85 -13.97
N ASP A 123 21.31 -5.98 -13.59
CA ASP A 123 19.97 -6.42 -13.21
C ASP A 123 19.25 -7.00 -14.43
N GLU A 124 18.57 -8.12 -14.23
CA GLU A 124 17.82 -8.84 -15.27
C GLU A 124 16.39 -9.13 -14.80
N GLU A 125 15.49 -9.39 -15.75
CA GLU A 125 14.10 -9.79 -15.48
C GLU A 125 13.36 -8.84 -14.51
N GLU A 126 12.84 -9.36 -13.39
CA GLU A 126 12.07 -8.59 -12.41
C GLU A 126 12.92 -7.51 -11.70
N PHE A 127 14.23 -7.75 -11.56
CA PHE A 127 15.16 -6.85 -10.87
C PHE A 127 15.36 -5.53 -11.63
N LEU A 128 15.05 -5.46 -12.92
CA LEU A 128 15.03 -4.21 -13.68
C LEU A 128 14.08 -3.16 -13.08
N THR A 129 13.12 -3.59 -12.27
CA THR A 129 12.17 -2.71 -11.58
C THR A 129 12.47 -2.51 -10.11
N PHE A 130 13.56 -3.10 -9.60
CA PHE A 130 13.90 -3.11 -8.18
C PHE A 130 14.81 -1.94 -7.79
N SER A 131 14.33 -0.72 -8.06
CA SER A 131 14.96 0.51 -7.63
C SER A 131 13.93 1.59 -7.29
N VAL A 132 14.35 2.58 -6.51
CA VAL A 132 13.50 3.71 -6.13
C VAL A 132 12.99 4.46 -7.36
N VAL A 133 13.83 4.66 -8.38
CA VAL A 133 13.46 5.35 -9.61
C VAL A 133 12.46 4.57 -10.45
N SER A 134 12.66 3.25 -10.59
CA SER A 134 11.73 2.39 -11.31
C SER A 134 10.41 2.17 -10.56
N GLY A 135 10.41 2.30 -9.24
CA GLY A 135 9.22 2.28 -8.37
C GLY A 135 8.32 3.51 -8.49
N GLY A 136 8.61 4.43 -9.43
CA GLY A 136 7.77 5.59 -9.73
C GLY A 136 8.17 6.88 -9.01
N ILE A 137 9.31 6.91 -8.31
CA ILE A 137 9.83 8.12 -7.67
C ILE A 137 10.91 8.74 -8.55
N HIS A 138 10.59 9.81 -9.26
CA HIS A 138 11.48 10.43 -10.23
C HIS A 138 12.70 11.11 -9.58
N PHE A 139 13.85 10.43 -9.62
CA PHE A 139 15.18 10.98 -9.34
C PHE A 139 16.10 10.79 -10.55
N ASN A 140 17.14 11.62 -10.64
CA ASN A 140 18.15 11.48 -11.70
C ASN A 140 19.19 10.43 -11.33
N CYS A 141 19.34 9.45 -12.21
CA CYS A 141 20.48 8.53 -12.22
C CYS A 141 21.50 9.07 -13.23
N SER A 142 22.74 9.28 -12.77
CA SER A 142 23.87 9.80 -13.59
C SER A 142 24.56 8.71 -14.38
#